data_AF-A0A957THQ3-F1
#
_entry.id   AF-A0A957THQ3-F1
#
_cell.length_a   1.000
_cell.length_b   1.000
_cell.length_c   1.000
_cell.angle_alpha   90.00
_cell.angle_beta   90.00
_cell.angle_gamma   90.00
#
_symmetry.space_group_name_H-M   'P 1'
#
loop_
_entity.id
_entity.type
_entity.pdbx_description
1 polymer ?
#
loop_
_entity_poly.entity_id
_entity_poly.type
_entity_poly.pdbx_seq_one_letter_code
_entity_poly.pdbx_strand_id
1 'polypeptide(L)'
;MTSPPFATAITQADLEHNPHPHLHRLRAISPVAWLPILNGWLVTRYDLAVAVMRDDSTFTVDHPGFSTAQVVGQSMLSRDGAAHLRHRRPFDPPFRRQAVDRRFAGSTEEHAQQLLARVQADGKADLCRDYAAPLAVRTMVDALGLTATPIHSVLGWYAAIVDAVTRITLGEAISPEGKQAFAA
;
A
#
# COMPACT_ATOMS: atom_id res chain seq x y z
N MET A 1 -30.34 -0.06 -2.81
CA MET A 1 -30.11 0.94 -1.75
C MET A 1 -29.48 2.17 -2.39
N THR A 2 -30.06 3.35 -2.19
CA THR A 2 -29.48 4.62 -2.68
C THR A 2 -28.55 5.20 -1.60
N SER A 3 -27.37 5.67 -1.99
CA SER A 3 -26.47 6.35 -1.04
C SER A 3 -27.08 7.65 -0.53
N PRO A 4 -26.81 8.02 0.73
CA PRO A 4 -27.29 9.29 1.27
C PRO A 4 -26.60 10.48 0.57
N PRO A 5 -27.26 11.65 0.47
CA PRO A 5 -26.72 12.82 -0.23
C PRO A 5 -25.34 13.28 0.27
N PHE A 6 -25.06 13.11 1.56
CA PHE A 6 -23.75 13.48 2.12
C PHE A 6 -22.62 12.55 1.66
N ALA A 7 -22.92 11.28 1.31
CA ALA A 7 -21.94 10.35 0.77
C ALA A 7 -21.61 10.69 -0.69
N THR A 8 -22.62 11.11 -1.46
CA THR A 8 -22.44 11.52 -2.86
C THR A 8 -21.74 12.87 -3.00
N ALA A 9 -21.73 13.69 -1.95
CA ALA A 9 -21.07 15.00 -1.91
C ALA A 9 -19.59 14.95 -1.47
N ILE A 10 -19.07 13.78 -1.06
CA ILE A 10 -17.66 13.63 -0.68
C ILE A 10 -16.78 13.87 -1.91
N THR A 11 -15.79 14.75 -1.76
CA THR A 11 -14.82 15.09 -2.81
C THR A 11 -13.51 14.32 -2.65
N GLN A 12 -12.65 14.38 -3.66
CA GLN A 12 -11.31 13.81 -3.58
C GLN A 12 -10.46 14.54 -2.52
N ALA A 13 -10.55 15.88 -2.48
CA ALA A 13 -9.84 16.69 -1.49
C ALA A 13 -10.21 16.32 -0.05
N ASP A 14 -11.49 16.01 0.22
CA ASP A 14 -11.94 15.53 1.52
C ASP A 14 -11.23 14.22 1.91
N LEU A 15 -11.11 13.29 0.96
CA LEU A 15 -10.48 11.99 1.19
C LEU A 15 -8.96 12.09 1.35
N GLU A 16 -8.31 13.02 0.66
CA GLU A 16 -6.85 13.21 0.71
C GLU A 16 -6.39 13.98 1.95
N HIS A 17 -7.11 15.02 2.34
CA HIS A 17 -6.62 15.96 3.37
C HIS A 17 -7.22 15.69 4.75
N ASN A 18 -8.50 15.33 4.82
CA ASN A 18 -9.17 15.10 6.10
C ASN A 18 -10.32 14.07 5.99
N PRO A 19 -10.01 12.79 5.73
CA PRO A 19 -11.04 11.78 5.50
C PRO A 19 -11.84 11.44 6.76
N HIS A 20 -11.25 11.60 7.95
CA HIS A 20 -11.77 11.02 9.19
C HIS A 20 -13.20 11.46 9.56
N PRO A 21 -13.60 12.74 9.44
CA PRO A 21 -14.98 13.17 9.70
C PRO A 21 -15.99 12.49 8.75
N HIS A 22 -15.67 12.38 7.46
CA HIS A 22 -16.51 11.73 6.47
C HIS A 22 -16.63 10.23 6.74
N LEU A 23 -15.50 9.57 7.01
CA LEU A 23 -15.48 8.15 7.37
C LEU A 23 -16.24 7.87 8.67
N HIS A 24 -16.16 8.76 9.67
CA HIS A 24 -16.94 8.64 10.91
C HIS A 24 -18.45 8.71 10.63
N ARG A 25 -18.88 9.71 9.85
CA ARG A 25 -20.29 9.88 9.49
C ARG A 25 -20.82 8.71 8.66
N LEU A 26 -20.04 8.22 7.70
CA LEU A 26 -20.37 7.03 6.92
C LEU A 26 -20.55 5.81 7.83
N ARG A 27 -19.60 5.53 8.73
CA ARG A 27 -19.71 4.41 9.69
C ARG A 27 -20.98 4.44 10.51
N ALA A 28 -21.40 5.62 10.95
CA ALA A 28 -22.55 5.79 11.83
C ALA A 28 -23.90 5.66 11.09
N ILE A 29 -24.00 6.17 9.86
CA ILE A 29 -25.29 6.36 9.18
C ILE A 29 -25.48 5.42 7.99
N SER A 30 -24.43 5.20 7.18
CA SER A 30 -24.47 4.39 5.96
C SER A 30 -23.13 3.68 5.79
N PRO A 31 -22.88 2.60 6.55
CA PRO A 31 -21.55 1.98 6.63
C PRO A 31 -21.10 1.32 5.33
N VAL A 32 -22.04 1.11 4.39
CA VAL A 32 -21.79 0.77 2.99
C VAL A 32 -22.45 1.86 2.15
N ALA A 33 -21.67 2.59 1.37
CA ALA A 33 -22.18 3.68 0.54
C ALA A 33 -21.45 3.75 -0.79
N TRP A 34 -22.18 3.92 -1.88
CA TRP A 34 -21.63 4.34 -3.17
C TRP A 34 -21.11 5.78 -3.08
N LEU A 35 -19.84 5.98 -3.42
CA LEU A 35 -19.17 7.27 -3.57
C LEU A 35 -18.90 7.51 -5.06
N PRO A 36 -19.56 8.50 -5.69
CA PRO A 36 -19.34 8.81 -7.10
C PRO A 36 -17.88 9.15 -7.43
N ILE A 37 -17.19 9.83 -6.52
CA ILE A 37 -15.77 10.21 -6.69
C ILE A 37 -14.82 9.01 -6.80
N LEU A 38 -15.18 7.88 -6.18
CA LEU A 38 -14.41 6.64 -6.28
C LEU A 38 -14.95 5.70 -7.36
N ASN A 39 -16.08 6.06 -7.99
CA ASN A 39 -16.88 5.16 -8.83
C ASN A 39 -17.07 3.78 -8.18
N GLY A 40 -17.34 3.75 -6.88
CA GLY A 40 -17.23 2.54 -6.08
C GLY A 40 -17.99 2.58 -4.75
N TRP A 41 -18.19 1.39 -4.19
CA TRP A 41 -18.74 1.21 -2.85
C TRP A 41 -17.65 1.33 -1.80
N LEU A 42 -17.87 2.16 -0.80
CA LEU A 42 -17.00 2.28 0.38
C LEU A 42 -17.63 1.57 1.58
N VAL A 43 -16.90 0.62 2.15
CA VAL A 43 -17.28 -0.13 3.35
C VAL A 43 -16.44 0.38 4.52
N THR A 44 -17.10 0.89 5.55
CA THR A 44 -16.41 1.63 6.63
C THR A 44 -16.53 0.98 8.01
N ARG A 45 -17.53 0.11 8.23
CA ARG A 45 -17.68 -0.62 9.51
C ARG A 45 -16.76 -1.84 9.51
N TYR A 46 -16.08 -2.08 10.62
CA TYR A 46 -15.03 -3.09 10.73
C TYR A 46 -15.51 -4.51 10.41
N ASP A 47 -16.61 -4.94 11.01
CA ASP A 47 -17.21 -6.26 10.80
C ASP A 47 -17.58 -6.50 9.33
N LEU A 48 -18.14 -5.48 8.65
CA LEU A 48 -18.47 -5.55 7.23
C LEU A 48 -17.22 -5.60 6.35
N ALA A 49 -16.21 -4.79 6.66
CA ALA A 49 -14.93 -4.82 5.93
C ALA A 49 -14.26 -6.19 6.08
N VAL A 50 -14.25 -6.77 7.28
CA VAL A 50 -13.72 -8.13 7.51
C VAL A 50 -14.55 -9.19 6.79
N ALA A 51 -15.88 -9.07 6.77
CA ALA A 51 -16.74 -9.99 6.03
C ALA A 51 -16.43 -9.95 4.53
N VAL A 52 -16.31 -8.77 3.94
CA VAL A 52 -15.93 -8.57 2.53
C VAL A 52 -14.55 -9.17 2.25
N MET A 53 -13.54 -8.87 3.07
CA MET A 53 -12.17 -9.39 2.87
C MET A 53 -12.05 -10.92 3.05
N ARG A 54 -13.04 -11.58 3.64
CA ARG A 54 -13.05 -13.04 3.85
C ARG A 54 -13.86 -13.80 2.80
N ASP A 55 -14.60 -13.09 1.96
CA ASP A 55 -15.40 -13.66 0.89
C ASP A 55 -14.79 -13.31 -0.47
N ASP A 56 -13.65 -13.92 -0.78
CA ASP A 56 -12.94 -13.78 -2.06
C ASP A 56 -13.74 -14.37 -3.24
N SER A 57 -14.78 -15.18 -2.96
CA SER A 57 -15.68 -15.71 -3.97
C SER A 57 -16.66 -14.66 -4.50
N THR A 58 -17.14 -13.77 -3.64
CA THR A 58 -18.01 -12.64 -4.03
C THR A 58 -17.21 -11.38 -4.33
N PHE A 59 -16.15 -11.11 -3.58
CA PHE A 59 -15.33 -9.89 -3.65
C PHE A 59 -13.90 -10.24 -4.09
N THR A 60 -13.76 -10.58 -5.37
CA THR A 60 -12.49 -10.97 -5.99
C THR A 60 -11.55 -9.79 -6.22
N VAL A 61 -10.23 -10.03 -6.08
CA VAL A 61 -9.18 -9.10 -6.53
C VAL A 61 -8.62 -9.47 -7.91
N ASP A 62 -8.95 -10.65 -8.45
CA ASP A 62 -8.59 -11.10 -9.79
C ASP A 62 -9.44 -10.41 -10.88
N HIS A 63 -9.33 -9.08 -10.92
CA HIS A 63 -10.10 -8.20 -11.79
C HIS A 63 -9.16 -7.43 -12.74
N PRO A 64 -9.45 -7.35 -14.05
CA PRO A 64 -8.61 -6.62 -15.01
C PRO A 64 -8.39 -5.14 -14.66
N GLY A 65 -9.36 -4.54 -13.97
CA GLY A 65 -9.29 -3.15 -13.49
C GLY A 65 -8.43 -2.95 -12.22
N PHE A 66 -7.83 -3.99 -11.64
CA PHE A 66 -6.98 -3.84 -10.47
C PHE A 66 -5.69 -3.06 -10.82
N SER A 67 -5.61 -1.80 -10.38
CA SER A 67 -4.60 -0.83 -10.84
C SER A 67 -3.17 -1.30 -10.62
N THR A 68 -2.87 -1.96 -9.50
CA THR A 68 -1.55 -2.52 -9.24
C THR A 68 -1.13 -3.55 -10.29
N ALA A 69 -2.02 -4.46 -10.68
CA ALA A 69 -1.68 -5.50 -11.68
C ALA A 69 -1.46 -4.94 -13.10
N GLN A 70 -2.05 -3.78 -13.41
CA GLN A 70 -1.82 -3.08 -14.68
C GLN A 70 -0.41 -2.47 -14.78
N VAL A 71 0.25 -2.23 -13.63
CA VAL A 71 1.61 -1.66 -13.54
C VAL A 71 2.65 -2.75 -13.36
N VAL A 72 2.50 -3.60 -12.33
CA VAL A 72 3.54 -4.58 -11.93
C VAL A 72 3.24 -6.01 -12.36
N GLY A 73 2.18 -6.21 -13.16
CA GLY A 73 1.73 -7.54 -13.58
C GLY A 73 1.02 -8.32 -12.47
N GLN A 74 0.65 -9.55 -12.78
CA GLN A 74 -0.11 -10.40 -11.87
C GLN A 74 0.77 -10.93 -10.73
N SER A 75 0.27 -10.83 -9.50
CA SER A 75 1.01 -11.20 -8.30
C SER A 75 0.09 -11.82 -7.23
N MET A 76 0.62 -12.05 -6.03
CA MET A 76 -0.21 -12.47 -4.89
C MET A 76 -1.25 -11.42 -4.47
N LEU A 77 -1.12 -10.16 -4.91
CA LEU A 77 -2.07 -9.09 -4.57
C LEU A 77 -3.27 -9.03 -5.52
N SER A 78 -3.22 -9.73 -6.66
CA SER A 78 -4.16 -9.57 -7.77
C SER A 78 -4.76 -10.90 -8.25
N ARG A 79 -4.68 -11.94 -7.43
CA ARG A 79 -5.11 -13.30 -7.75
C ARG A 79 -5.83 -13.86 -6.54
N ASP A 80 -6.75 -14.78 -6.78
CA ASP A 80 -7.48 -15.51 -5.74
C ASP A 80 -7.18 -17.03 -5.76
N GLY A 81 -7.68 -17.75 -4.76
CA GLY A 81 -7.64 -19.21 -4.68
C GLY A 81 -6.25 -19.84 -4.87
N ALA A 82 -6.18 -20.87 -5.72
CA ALA A 82 -4.94 -21.64 -5.92
C ALA A 82 -3.81 -20.80 -6.57
N ALA A 83 -4.15 -19.85 -7.44
CA ALA A 83 -3.16 -18.96 -8.06
C ALA A 83 -2.53 -18.02 -7.03
N HIS A 84 -3.34 -17.44 -6.14
CA HIS A 84 -2.87 -16.68 -4.98
C HIS A 84 -1.89 -17.49 -4.13
N LEU A 85 -2.30 -18.69 -3.69
CA LEU A 85 -1.47 -19.55 -2.84
C LEU A 85 -0.14 -19.91 -3.50
N ARG A 86 -0.14 -20.16 -4.82
CA ARG A 86 1.10 -20.43 -5.57
C ARG A 86 2.06 -19.23 -5.53
N HIS A 87 1.56 -18.01 -5.70
CA HIS A 87 2.39 -16.80 -5.64
C HIS A 87 2.83 -16.45 -4.21
N ARG A 88 2.00 -16.72 -3.21
CA ARG A 88 2.26 -16.41 -1.81
C ARG A 88 3.24 -17.37 -1.13
N ARG A 89 3.12 -18.68 -1.42
CA ARG A 89 3.85 -19.76 -0.71
C ARG A 89 5.38 -19.57 -0.63
N PRO A 90 6.10 -19.05 -1.64
CA PRO A 90 7.53 -18.79 -1.53
C PRO A 90 7.89 -17.74 -0.47
N PHE A 91 7.02 -16.76 -0.24
CA PHE A 91 7.23 -15.66 0.70
C PHE A 91 6.81 -16.02 2.13
N ASP A 92 5.89 -16.97 2.33
CA ASP A 92 5.40 -17.28 3.67
C ASP A 92 6.51 -17.69 4.66
N PRO A 93 7.40 -18.67 4.38
CA PRO A 93 8.40 -19.11 5.35
C PRO A 93 9.37 -18.03 5.85
N PRO A 94 10.05 -17.22 5.00
CA PRO A 94 11.00 -16.21 5.48
C PRO A 94 10.33 -15.05 6.22
N PHE A 95 9.04 -14.80 5.99
CA PHE A 95 8.28 -13.71 6.61
C PHE A 95 7.39 -14.15 7.79
N ARG A 96 7.55 -15.37 8.32
CA ARG A 96 6.96 -15.76 9.61
C ARG A 96 7.64 -15.01 10.75
N ARG A 97 6.88 -14.66 11.80
CA ARG A 97 7.36 -13.91 12.97
C ARG A 97 8.73 -14.34 13.47
N GLN A 98 8.92 -15.63 13.80
CA GLN A 98 10.20 -16.12 14.31
C GLN A 98 11.36 -15.95 13.31
N ALA A 99 11.10 -16.12 12.01
CA ALA A 99 12.11 -15.94 10.97
C ALA A 99 12.47 -14.46 10.80
N VAL A 100 11.47 -13.59 10.83
CA VAL A 100 11.63 -12.13 10.79
C VAL A 100 12.44 -11.64 11.99
N ASP A 101 12.04 -12.00 13.20
CA ASP A 101 12.71 -11.62 14.45
C ASP A 101 14.19 -12.06 14.41
N ARG A 102 14.44 -13.31 14.02
CA ARG A 102 15.81 -13.86 13.96
C ARG A 102 16.67 -13.22 12.87
N ARG A 103 16.10 -12.91 11.70
CA ARG A 103 16.87 -12.53 10.51
C ARG A 103 17.04 -11.02 10.36
N PHE A 104 16.06 -10.23 10.81
CA PHE A 104 15.97 -8.81 10.47
C PHE A 104 15.95 -7.88 11.68
N ALA A 105 15.63 -8.35 12.90
CA ALA A 105 15.50 -7.45 14.05
C ALA A 105 16.81 -6.69 14.34
N GLY A 106 17.94 -7.41 14.35
CA GLY A 106 19.26 -6.81 14.58
C GLY A 106 19.64 -5.77 13.53
N SER A 107 19.60 -6.11 12.24
CA SER A 107 19.98 -5.15 11.18
C SER A 107 19.01 -3.97 11.09
N THR A 108 17.72 -4.19 11.33
CA THR A 108 16.71 -3.12 11.39
C THR A 108 17.00 -2.16 12.55
N GLU A 109 17.36 -2.69 13.72
CA GLU A 109 17.73 -1.88 14.89
C GLU A 109 19.00 -1.08 14.62
N GLU A 110 20.03 -1.70 14.04
CA GLU A 110 21.26 -1.00 13.64
C GLU A 110 20.96 0.15 12.65
N HIS A 111 20.13 -0.10 11.63
CA HIS A 111 19.68 0.94 10.70
C HIS A 111 18.94 2.08 11.40
N ALA A 112 18.04 1.76 12.33
CA ALA A 112 17.31 2.74 13.10
C ALA A 112 18.26 3.61 13.95
N GLN A 113 19.19 3.00 14.67
CA GLN A 113 20.17 3.70 15.50
C GLN A 113 21.07 4.62 14.66
N GLN A 114 21.56 4.16 13.51
CA GLN A 114 22.38 4.97 12.61
C GLN A 114 21.62 6.19 12.05
N LEU A 115 20.36 6.02 11.67
CA LEU A 115 19.52 7.13 11.18
C LEU A 115 19.20 8.11 12.30
N LEU A 116 18.91 7.61 13.51
CA LEU A 116 18.64 8.46 14.67
C LEU A 116 19.86 9.29 15.07
N ALA A 117 21.06 8.71 15.04
CA ALA A 117 22.30 9.43 15.33
C ALA A 117 22.54 10.61 14.37
N ARG A 118 22.16 10.46 13.08
CA ARG A 118 22.24 11.55 12.09
C ARG A 118 21.25 12.67 12.41
N VAL A 119 19.99 12.30 12.67
CA VAL A 119 18.95 13.25 13.07
C VAL A 119 19.36 14.03 14.33
N GLN A 120 19.97 13.36 15.30
CA GLN A 120 20.48 14.00 16.52
C GLN A 120 21.63 14.98 16.24
N ALA A 121 22.58 14.59 15.38
CA ALA A 121 23.72 15.44 15.02
C ALA A 121 23.28 16.71 14.27
N ASP A 122 22.28 16.61 13.39
CA ASP A 122 21.77 17.74 12.62
C ASP A 122 20.87 18.68 13.44
N GLY A 123 20.33 18.19 14.58
CA GLY A 123 19.46 18.94 15.49
C GLY A 123 18.07 19.27 14.94
N LYS A 124 17.79 18.88 13.69
CA LYS A 124 16.51 19.03 12.98
C LYS A 124 16.41 17.96 11.90
N ALA A 125 15.20 17.49 11.61
CA ALA A 125 14.94 16.54 10.53
C ALA A 125 13.49 16.57 10.08
N ASP A 126 13.25 16.20 8.84
CA ASP A 126 11.96 15.69 8.37
C ASP A 126 11.91 14.18 8.69
N LEU A 127 11.11 13.77 9.67
CA LEU A 127 11.10 12.37 10.10
C LEU A 127 10.61 11.39 9.03
N CYS A 128 9.84 11.83 8.04
CA CYS A 128 9.44 11.00 6.92
C CYS A 128 10.62 10.77 5.98
N ARG A 129 11.25 11.86 5.53
CA ARG A 129 12.34 11.82 4.55
C ARG A 129 13.66 11.32 5.13
N ASP A 130 13.99 11.77 6.34
CA ASP A 130 15.33 11.63 6.91
C ASP A 130 15.43 10.40 7.85
N TYR A 131 14.31 9.79 8.24
CA TYR A 131 14.28 8.61 9.12
C TYR A 131 13.38 7.46 8.62
N ALA A 132 12.07 7.67 8.48
CA ALA A 132 11.12 6.58 8.24
C ALA A 132 11.30 5.92 6.86
N ALA A 133 11.38 6.72 5.79
CA ALA A 133 11.55 6.17 4.44
C ALA A 133 12.91 5.45 4.27
N PRO A 134 14.06 6.01 4.70
CA PRO A 134 15.33 5.29 4.67
C PRO A 134 15.33 4.01 5.50
N LEU A 135 14.71 3.99 6.69
CA LEU A 135 14.63 2.81 7.54
C LEU A 135 13.86 1.68 6.86
N ALA A 136 12.68 1.99 6.32
CA ALA A 136 11.84 1.02 5.62
C ALA A 136 12.57 0.41 4.41
N VAL A 137 13.20 1.25 3.59
CA VAL A 137 13.88 0.77 2.38
C VAL A 137 15.14 -0.02 2.69
N ARG A 138 15.97 0.41 3.66
CA ARG A 138 17.14 -0.37 4.08
C ARG A 138 16.76 -1.75 4.60
N THR A 139 15.72 -1.81 5.44
CA THR A 139 15.19 -3.07 5.98
C THR A 139 14.70 -3.99 4.86
N MET A 140 14.00 -3.45 3.87
CA MET A 140 13.53 -4.24 2.73
C MET A 140 14.66 -4.68 1.79
N VAL A 141 15.68 -3.85 1.59
CA VAL A 141 16.88 -4.19 0.81
C VAL A 141 17.60 -5.37 1.45
N ASP A 142 17.76 -5.38 2.78
CA ASP A 142 18.31 -6.53 3.51
C ASP A 142 17.44 -7.78 3.34
N ALA A 143 16.12 -7.61 3.49
CA ALA A 143 15.16 -8.71 3.41
C ALA A 143 15.16 -9.40 2.04
N LEU A 144 15.34 -8.61 0.98
CA LEU A 144 15.35 -9.07 -0.40
C LEU A 144 16.77 -9.43 -0.90
N GLY A 145 17.82 -9.18 -0.12
CA GLY A 145 19.20 -9.42 -0.52
C GLY A 145 19.70 -8.47 -1.62
N LEU A 146 19.11 -7.28 -1.74
CA LEU A 146 19.43 -6.28 -2.76
C LEU A 146 20.58 -5.35 -2.32
N THR A 147 21.56 -5.86 -1.58
CA THR A 147 22.55 -5.05 -0.84
C THR A 147 23.48 -4.22 -1.73
N ALA A 148 23.59 -4.55 -3.03
CA ALA A 148 24.32 -3.76 -4.02
C ALA A 148 23.50 -2.59 -4.59
N THR A 149 22.20 -2.53 -4.34
CA THR A 149 21.30 -1.53 -4.93
C THR A 149 21.27 -0.26 -4.09
N PRO A 150 21.51 0.93 -4.69
CA PRO A 150 21.42 2.18 -3.97
C PRO A 150 20.00 2.43 -3.42
N ILE A 151 19.90 2.86 -2.16
CA ILE A 151 18.62 3.14 -1.48
C ILE A 151 17.76 4.16 -2.25
N HIS A 152 18.39 5.19 -2.82
CA HIS A 152 17.68 6.22 -3.59
C HIS A 152 17.06 5.65 -4.88
N SER A 153 17.66 4.62 -5.49
CA SER A 153 17.11 3.94 -6.67
C SER A 153 15.84 3.18 -6.30
N VAL A 154 15.87 2.41 -5.20
CA VAL A 154 14.69 1.68 -4.71
C VAL A 154 13.54 2.62 -4.34
N LEU A 155 13.85 3.74 -3.67
CA LEU A 155 12.87 4.79 -3.38
C LEU A 155 12.27 5.39 -4.66
N GLY A 156 13.12 5.68 -5.66
CA GLY A 156 12.68 6.20 -6.95
C GLY A 156 11.75 5.25 -7.71
N TRP A 157 12.09 3.95 -7.75
CA TRP A 157 11.24 2.95 -8.37
C TRP A 157 9.90 2.82 -7.64
N TYR A 158 9.92 2.77 -6.31
CA TYR A 158 8.70 2.70 -5.50
C TYR A 158 7.79 3.90 -5.75
N ALA A 159 8.36 5.12 -5.76
CA ALA A 159 7.60 6.34 -6.03
C ALA A 159 6.95 6.33 -7.42
N ALA A 160 7.69 5.92 -8.45
CA ALA A 160 7.17 5.81 -9.82
C ALA A 160 6.07 4.76 -9.96
N ILE A 161 6.19 3.62 -9.28
CA ILE A 161 5.15 2.57 -9.27
C ILE A 161 3.89 3.09 -8.54
N VAL A 162 4.04 3.73 -7.39
CA VAL A 162 2.91 4.26 -6.60
C VAL A 162 2.18 5.37 -7.35
N ASP A 163 2.93 6.28 -8.01
CA ASP A 163 2.34 7.32 -8.87
C ASP A 163 1.50 6.68 -9.98
N ALA A 164 2.07 5.74 -10.73
CA ALA A 164 1.37 5.04 -11.81
C ALA A 164 0.07 4.37 -11.33
N VAL A 165 0.11 3.69 -10.17
CA VAL A 165 -1.06 3.05 -9.57
C VAL A 165 -2.11 4.08 -9.16
N THR A 166 -1.69 5.19 -8.55
CA THR A 166 -2.58 6.27 -8.09
C THR A 166 -3.31 6.90 -9.27
N ARG A 167 -2.59 7.18 -10.36
CA ARG A 167 -3.16 7.75 -11.59
C ARG A 167 -4.25 6.85 -12.18
N ILE A 168 -4.00 5.54 -12.26
CA ILE A 168 -5.02 4.58 -12.73
C ILE A 168 -6.24 4.57 -11.81
N THR A 169 -6.03 4.62 -10.49
CA THR A 169 -7.13 4.69 -9.52
C THR A 169 -7.97 5.95 -9.68
N LEU A 170 -7.38 7.06 -10.11
CA LEU A 170 -8.07 8.31 -10.45
C LEU A 170 -8.71 8.31 -11.85
N GLY A 171 -8.60 7.21 -12.60
CA GLY A 171 -9.13 7.10 -13.97
C GLY A 171 -8.23 7.71 -15.05
N GLU A 172 -6.98 8.02 -14.71
CA GLU A 172 -5.99 8.53 -15.67
C GLU A 172 -5.24 7.40 -16.39
N ALA A 173 -4.51 7.76 -17.45
CA ALA A 173 -3.69 6.83 -18.20
C ALA A 173 -2.46 6.33 -17.41
N ILE A 174 -2.01 5.12 -17.72
CA ILE A 174 -0.80 4.53 -17.12
C ILE A 174 0.44 5.34 -17.54
N SER A 175 1.19 5.85 -16.57
CA SER A 175 2.50 6.49 -16.82
C SER A 175 3.53 5.46 -17.31
N PRO A 176 4.28 5.70 -18.40
CA PRO A 176 5.39 4.84 -18.84
C PRO A 176 6.44 4.58 -17.75
N GLU A 177 6.67 5.57 -16.88
CA GLU A 177 7.69 5.59 -15.85
C GLU A 177 7.48 4.48 -14.81
N GLY A 178 6.22 4.21 -14.41
CA GLY A 178 5.92 3.11 -13.48
C GLY A 178 6.23 1.73 -14.05
N LYS A 179 5.97 1.51 -15.35
CA LYS A 179 6.32 0.25 -16.03
C LYS A 179 7.83 0.10 -16.21
N GLN A 180 8.53 1.19 -16.52
CA GLN A 180 9.99 1.21 -16.61
C GLN A 180 10.64 0.95 -15.25
N ALA A 181 10.12 1.57 -14.18
CA ALA A 181 10.58 1.35 -12.81
C ALA A 181 10.42 -0.10 -12.35
N PHE A 182 9.34 -0.78 -12.76
CA PHE A 182 9.16 -2.21 -12.48
C PHE A 182 10.13 -3.10 -13.28
N ALA A 183 10.56 -2.66 -14.47
CA ALA A 183 11.44 -3.42 -15.35
C ALA A 183 12.94 -3.20 -15.09
N ALA A 184 13.30 -2.23 -14.23
CA ALA A 184 14.67 -1.85 -13.87
C ALA A 184 15.29 -2.82 -12.86
#